data_AF-A0A4U9D9N3-F1
#
_entry.id   AF-A0A4U9D9N3-F1
#
_cell.length_a   1.000
_cell.length_b   1.000
_cell.length_c   1.000
_cell.angle_alpha   90.00
_cell.angle_beta   90.00
_cell.angle_gamma   90.00
#
_symmetry.space_group_name_H-M   'P 1'
#
loop_
_entity.id
_entity.type
_entity.pdbx_description
1 polymer ?
#
loop_
_entity_poly.entity_id
_entity_poly.type
_entity_poly.pdbx_seq_one_letter_code
_entity_poly.pdbx_strand_id
1 'polypeptide(L)'
;MAKPSICGSATVRTTPRCWRELGRLREIAFRAGGEGSGKRRDVDGYDDDYLHLILWDEEDLEIVGAYRFMPTAMQLEKRRDGGDLQL
;
A
#
# COMPACT_ATOMS: atom_id res chain seq x y z
N MET A 1 -21.57 14.23 -0.93
CA MET A 1 -20.67 13.17 -1.44
C MET A 1 -19.48 13.87 -2.06
N ALA A 2 -18.45 14.12 -1.26
CA ALA A 2 -17.18 14.65 -1.76
C ALA A 2 -16.56 13.61 -2.70
N LYS A 3 -15.94 14.09 -3.79
CA LYS A 3 -15.22 13.22 -4.72
C LYS A 3 -13.82 13.04 -4.15
N PRO A 4 -13.41 11.83 -3.72
CA PRO A 4 -12.06 11.63 -3.22
C PRO A 4 -11.08 12.00 -4.35
N SER A 5 -10.16 12.93 -4.07
CA SER A 5 -9.12 13.31 -5.00
C SER A 5 -7.98 12.30 -4.90
N ILE A 6 -7.57 11.76 -6.06
CA ILE A 6 -6.38 10.92 -6.10
C ILE A 6 -5.19 11.85 -5.94
N CYS A 7 -4.61 11.88 -4.74
CA CYS A 7 -3.37 12.59 -4.49
C CYS A 7 -2.20 11.80 -5.11
N GLY A 8 -2.04 11.96 -6.43
CA GLY A 8 -0.87 11.58 -7.21
C GLY A 8 -0.61 10.07 -7.34
N SER A 9 -0.23 9.65 -8.55
CA SER A 9 0.54 8.42 -8.75
C SER A 9 1.96 8.64 -8.21
N ALA A 10 2.10 8.85 -6.91
CA ALA A 10 3.40 8.88 -6.29
C ALA A 10 3.90 7.44 -6.24
N THR A 11 5.01 7.15 -6.90
CA THR A 11 5.85 6.02 -6.48
C THR A 11 6.14 6.25 -5.00
N VAL A 12 5.47 5.49 -4.11
CA VAL A 12 5.50 5.66 -2.65
C VAL A 12 6.87 5.24 -2.10
N ARG A 13 7.92 5.97 -2.48
CA ARG A 13 9.28 5.79 -1.97
C ARG A 13 9.76 7.00 -1.17
N THR A 14 9.13 8.17 -1.30
CA THR A 14 9.75 9.44 -0.91
C THR A 14 9.04 10.24 0.18
N THR A 15 7.90 9.80 0.74
CA THR A 15 7.20 10.52 1.82
C THR A 15 7.09 9.70 3.12
N PRO A 16 8.06 9.81 4.04
CA PRO A 16 8.10 9.01 5.28
C PRO A 16 6.92 9.21 6.25
N ARG A 17 6.14 10.28 6.08
CA ARG A 17 4.99 10.59 6.94
C ARG A 17 3.73 9.85 6.48
N CYS A 18 3.46 9.86 5.17
CA CYS A 18 2.38 9.08 4.56
C CYS A 18 2.56 7.58 4.84
N TRP A 19 3.79 7.09 4.75
CA TRP A 19 4.08 5.67 5.01
C TRP A 19 3.81 5.23 6.47
N ARG A 20 4.15 6.09 7.43
CA ARG A 20 3.88 5.84 8.85
C ARG A 20 2.39 5.81 9.14
N GLU A 21 1.62 6.68 8.49
CA GLU A 21 0.18 6.77 8.68
C GLU A 21 -0.54 5.61 7.98
N LEU A 22 -0.13 5.27 6.77
CA LEU A 22 -0.65 4.12 6.03
C LEU A 22 -0.49 2.82 6.82
N GLY A 23 0.71 2.55 7.36
CA GLY A 23 0.95 1.36 8.18
C GLY A 23 0.13 1.36 9.49
N ARG A 24 -0.17 2.53 10.06
CA ARG A 24 -1.02 2.65 11.25
C ARG A 24 -2.48 2.32 10.91
N LEU A 25 -3.01 2.89 9.84
CA LEU A 25 -4.39 2.67 9.40
C LEU A 25 -4.63 1.22 8.98
N ARG A 26 -3.67 0.60 8.31
CA ARG A 26 -3.72 -0.82 7.96
C ARG A 26 -3.81 -1.72 9.18
N GLU A 27 -2.96 -1.52 10.17
CA GLU A 27 -3.05 -2.30 11.42
C GLU A 27 -4.41 -2.11 12.10
N ILE A 28 -4.97 -0.90 12.12
CA ILE A 28 -6.30 -0.65 12.69
C ILE A 28 -7.38 -1.42 11.91
N ALA A 29 -7.35 -1.37 10.58
CA ALA A 29 -8.30 -2.06 9.72
C ALA A 29 -8.21 -3.59 9.85
N PHE A 30 -7.00 -4.15 9.77
CA PHE A 30 -6.79 -5.60 9.91
C PHE A 30 -7.12 -6.09 11.31
N ARG A 31 -6.81 -5.31 12.35
CA ARG A 31 -7.17 -5.65 13.73
C ARG A 31 -8.67 -5.64 13.94
N ALA A 32 -9.40 -4.71 13.32
CA ALA A 32 -10.87 -4.71 13.34
C ALA A 32 -11.45 -5.97 12.66
N GLY A 33 -10.78 -6.49 11.63
CA GLY A 33 -11.12 -7.75 10.95
C GLY A 33 -10.60 -9.03 11.63
N GLY A 34 -9.83 -8.92 12.72
CA GLY A 34 -9.22 -10.08 13.40
C GLY A 34 -7.93 -10.63 12.77
N GLU A 35 -7.44 -10.01 11.69
CA GLU A 35 -6.20 -10.40 10.96
C GLU A 35 -5.02 -9.47 11.29
N GLY A 36 -5.16 -8.59 12.28
CA GLY A 36 -4.13 -7.62 12.66
C GLY A 36 -2.84 -8.30 13.15
N SER A 37 -1.70 -7.74 12.77
CA SER A 37 -0.38 -8.26 13.16
C SER A 37 -0.07 -8.05 14.66
N GLY A 38 -0.84 -7.20 15.35
CA GLY A 38 -0.62 -6.81 16.74
C GLY A 38 0.52 -5.80 16.91
N LYS A 39 1.21 -5.43 15.83
CA LYS A 39 2.32 -4.46 15.86
C LYS A 39 1.80 -3.03 15.91
N ARG A 40 2.71 -2.05 16.05
CA ARG A 40 2.35 -0.63 15.96
C ARG A 40 1.95 -0.18 14.56
N ARG A 41 2.45 -0.88 13.53
CA ARG A 41 2.23 -0.59 12.11
C ARG A 41 2.29 -1.90 11.33
N ASP A 42 1.42 -2.02 10.35
CA ASP A 42 1.43 -3.09 9.37
C ASP A 42 2.17 -2.62 8.12
N VAL A 43 3.49 -2.86 8.12
CA VAL A 43 4.38 -2.68 6.97
C VAL A 43 5.18 -3.98 6.85
N ASP A 44 5.08 -4.66 5.73
CA ASP A 44 5.77 -5.92 5.45
C ASP A 44 6.84 -5.74 4.38
N GLY A 45 7.74 -6.71 4.23
CA GLY A 45 8.81 -6.65 3.22
C GLY A 45 8.28 -6.69 1.77
N TYR A 46 7.01 -7.08 1.58
CA TYR A 46 6.39 -7.06 0.27
C TYR A 46 6.02 -5.62 -0.14
N ASP A 47 5.81 -4.71 0.81
CA ASP A 47 5.50 -3.32 0.47
C ASP A 47 6.52 -2.66 -0.48
N ASP A 48 7.80 -3.05 -0.43
CA ASP A 48 8.81 -2.47 -1.33
C ASP A 48 8.65 -2.94 -2.80
N ASP A 49 7.96 -4.07 -3.00
CA ASP A 49 7.74 -4.67 -4.31
C ASP A 49 6.47 -4.16 -5.01
N TYR A 50 5.50 -3.63 -4.26
CA TYR A 50 4.21 -3.18 -4.80
C TYR A 50 4.16 -1.66 -4.98
N LEU A 51 3.32 -1.23 -5.92
CA LEU A 51 2.87 0.15 -6.01
C LEU A 51 1.68 0.36 -5.07
N HIS A 52 1.65 1.50 -4.40
CA HIS A 52 0.58 1.87 -3.47
C HIS A 52 -0.20 3.04 -4.05
N LEU A 53 -1.49 2.82 -4.32
CA LEU A 53 -2.43 3.89 -4.63
C LEU A 53 -3.07 4.32 -3.31
N ILE A 54 -2.94 5.61 -2.97
CA ILE A 54 -3.54 6.19 -1.77
C ILE A 54 -4.72 7.06 -2.20
N LEU A 55 -5.88 6.81 -1.58
CA LEU A 55 -7.06 7.65 -1.72
C LEU A 55 -7.05 8.68 -0.60
N TRP A 56 -7.07 9.95 -0.96
CA TRP A 56 -6.99 11.07 -0.03
C TRP A 56 -8.27 11.89 -0.11
N ASP A 57 -8.81 12.25 1.05
CA ASP A 57 -9.88 13.23 1.15
C ASP A 57 -9.27 14.59 1.49
N GLU A 58 -9.40 15.56 0.59
CA GLU A 58 -8.89 16.92 0.79
C GLU A 58 -9.71 17.74 1.79
N GLU A 59 -10.99 17.41 1.96
CA GLU A 59 -11.88 18.13 2.87
C GLU A 59 -11.60 17.72 4.32
N ASP A 60 -11.55 16.41 4.57
CA ASP A 60 -11.35 15.84 5.90
C ASP A 60 -9.85 15.63 6.25
N LEU A 61 -8.95 15.88 5.29
CA LEU A 61 -7.49 15.72 5.42
C LEU A 61 -7.09 14.33 5.92
N GLU A 62 -7.76 13.30 5.40
CA GLU A 62 -7.56 11.91 5.82
C GLU A 62 -7.36 10.93 4.66
N ILE A 63 -6.76 9.79 4.98
CA ILE A 63 -6.65 8.67 4.05
C ILE A 63 -7.92 7.83 4.18
N VAL A 64 -8.75 7.86 3.14
CA VAL A 64 -10.00 7.07 3.07
C VAL A 64 -9.75 5.63 2.63
N GLY A 65 -8.61 5.36 2.00
CA GLY A 65 -8.25 4.01 1.58
C GLY A 65 -6.91 3.93 0.88
N ALA A 66 -6.44 2.69 0.68
CA ALA A 66 -5.24 2.42 -0.09
C ALA A 66 -5.32 1.05 -0.77
N TYR A 67 -4.68 0.93 -1.93
CA TYR A 67 -4.58 -0.31 -2.70
C TYR A 67 -3.12 -0.62 -3.01
N ARG A 68 -2.75 -1.89 -2.89
CA ARG A 68 -1.48 -2.43 -3.39
C ARG A 68 -1.71 -3.03 -4.77
N PHE A 69 -0.87 -2.69 -5.74
CA PHE A 69 -0.93 -3.29 -7.07
C PHE A 69 0.47 -3.42 -7.67
N MET A 70 0.64 -4.41 -8.54
CA MET A 70 1.90 -4.63 -9.26
C MET A 70 1.58 -4.78 -10.74
N PRO A 71 2.16 -3.96 -11.63
CA PRO A 71 1.97 -4.14 -13.06
C PRO A 71 2.42 -5.53 -13.49
N THR A 72 1.55 -6.25 -14.20
CA THR A 72 1.83 -7.63 -14.66
C THR A 72 3.11 -7.69 -15.49
N ALA A 73 3.39 -6.66 -16.29
CA ALA A 73 4.64 -6.56 -17.06
C ALA A 73 5.89 -6.59 -16.15
N MET A 74 5.91 -5.79 -15.07
CA MET A 74 7.02 -5.79 -14.11
C MET A 74 7.14 -7.13 -13.39
N GLN A 75 6.02 -7.78 -13.07
CA GLN A 75 6.04 -9.09 -12.43
C GLN A 75 6.59 -10.17 -13.37
N LEU A 76 6.25 -10.10 -14.65
CA LEU A 76 6.79 -11.01 -15.67
C LEU A 76 8.29 -10.77 -15.89
N GLU A 77 8.76 -9.53 -15.88
CA GLU A 77 10.19 -9.20 -15.94
C GLU A 77 10.95 -9.76 -14.73
N LYS A 78 10.46 -9.55 -13.50
CA LYS A 78 11.04 -10.14 -12.28
C LYS A 78 11.11 -11.67 -12.34
N ARG A 79 10.09 -12.32 -12.91
CA ARG A 79 10.08 -13.79 -13.12
C ARG A 79 10.99 -14.26 -14.25
N ARG A 80 11.26 -13.42 -15.26
CA ARG A 80 12.20 -13.76 -16.36
C ARG A 80 13.65 -13.73 -15.88
N ASP A 81 13.96 -12.87 -14.90
CA ASP A 81 15.30 -12.76 -14.32
C ASP A 81 15.56 -13.78 -13.20
N GLY A 82 14.49 -14.30 -12.57
CA GLY A 82 14.53 -15.38 -11.58
C GLY A 82 14.05 -16.70 -12.17
N GLY A 83 14.93 -17.39 -12.90
CA GLY A 83 14.68 -18.77 -13.34
C GLY A 83 14.41 -19.69 -12.13
N ASP A 84 13.32 -20.45 -12.25
CA ASP A 84 12.82 -21.48 -11.34
C ASP A 84 12.40 -21.04 -9.92
N LEU A 85 11.09 -21.13 -9.66
CA LEU A 85 10.57 -21.86 -8.49
C LEU A 85 9.13 -22.32 -8.78
N GLN A 86 8.97 -23.62 -8.57
CA GLN A 86 7.84 -24.50 -8.85
C GLN A 86 6.47 -23.97 -8.37
N LEU A 87 5.47 -24.12 -9.24
CA LEU A 87 4.09 -24.42 -8.81
C LEU A 87 4.05 -25.79 -8.13
#